data_AF-A0A1J4V340-F1
#
_entry.id   AF-A0A1J4V340-F1
#
_cell.length_a   1.000
_cell.length_b   1.000
_cell.length_c   1.000
_cell.angle_alpha   90.00
_cell.angle_beta   90.00
_cell.angle_gamma   90.00
#
_symmetry.space_group_name_H-M   'P 1'
#
loop_
_entity.id
_entity.type
_entity.pdbx_description
1 polymer ?
#
loop_
_entity_poly.entity_id
_entity_poly.type
_entity_poly.pdbx_seq_one_letter_code
_entity_poly.pdbx_strand_id
1 'polypeptide(L)'
;MVKTVTNDNGGNNTIPDFHLSVNNGVVVTPVTSGVSTPVAAGNYTVSETGVSGYQATFGGACNVSGEVTLAPGDDKTCTIENNDLPANITLTKIIMNDSGGLIIDPTLFTMRVDGVLVPTGGSHAVTSNASHFITEDSKVGYHLVSITGTGCPASTSTPVVLNEGQAITCTITNSDDGGGL
;
A
#
# COMPACT_ATOMS: atom_id res chain seq x y z
N MET A 1 -26.56 -8.74 1.54
CA MET A 1 -25.11 -8.66 1.20
C MET A 1 -24.31 -8.46 2.46
N VAL A 2 -23.13 -9.06 2.58
CA VAL A 2 -22.25 -8.92 3.74
C VAL A 2 -20.89 -8.40 3.30
N LYS A 3 -20.44 -7.31 3.92
CA LYS A 3 -19.12 -6.73 3.73
C LYS A 3 -18.22 -7.08 4.92
N THR A 4 -16.98 -7.43 4.61
CA THR A 4 -15.88 -7.56 5.58
C THR A 4 -14.71 -6.68 5.14
N VAL A 5 -13.95 -6.19 6.12
CA VAL A 5 -12.74 -5.42 5.91
C VAL A 5 -11.65 -6.03 6.77
N THR A 6 -10.53 -6.38 6.15
CA THR A 6 -9.32 -6.91 6.76
C THR A 6 -8.25 -5.83 6.64
N ASN A 7 -7.61 -5.53 7.77
CA ASN A 7 -6.56 -4.53 7.91
C ASN A 7 -5.30 -5.21 8.46
N ASP A 8 -4.74 -6.16 7.72
CA ASP A 8 -3.59 -6.96 8.16
C ASP A 8 -2.24 -6.31 7.79
N ASN A 9 -2.24 -5.25 6.98
CA ASN A 9 -1.07 -4.45 6.61
C ASN A 9 -1.07 -3.04 7.21
N GLY A 10 -1.84 -2.78 8.27
CA GLY A 10 -1.88 -1.49 8.97
C GLY A 10 -2.94 -0.51 8.46
N GLY A 11 -3.82 -0.96 7.56
CA GLY A 11 -4.96 -0.21 7.09
C GLY A 11 -5.88 0.25 8.21
N ASN A 12 -6.56 1.37 8.00
CA ASN A 12 -7.42 1.96 9.04
C ASN A 12 -8.89 2.09 8.62
N ASN A 13 -9.25 1.65 7.42
CA ASN A 13 -10.62 1.76 6.95
C ASN A 13 -11.54 0.72 7.59
N THR A 14 -12.81 1.08 7.63
CA THR A 14 -13.89 0.32 8.25
C THR A 14 -15.02 0.11 7.25
N ILE A 15 -15.98 -0.77 7.57
CA ILE A 15 -17.11 -1.07 6.67
C ILE A 15 -17.81 0.20 6.12
N PRO A 16 -18.08 1.25 6.92
CA PRO A 16 -18.70 2.49 6.43
C PRO A 16 -17.94 3.21 5.31
N ASP A 17 -16.63 3.02 5.18
CA ASP A 17 -15.81 3.64 4.13
C ASP A 17 -16.03 2.99 2.75
N PHE A 18 -16.73 1.86 2.71
CA PHE A 18 -17.08 1.15 1.48
C PHE A 18 -18.58 1.23 1.24
N HIS A 19 -18.97 1.89 0.16
CA HIS A 19 -20.36 2.10 -0.19
C HIS A 19 -20.85 0.96 -1.10
N LEU A 20 -21.68 0.09 -0.55
CA LEU A 20 -22.18 -1.10 -1.23
C LEU A 20 -23.39 -0.77 -2.09
N SER A 21 -23.50 -1.41 -3.24
CA SER A 21 -24.67 -1.29 -4.10
C SER A 21 -25.03 -2.59 -4.82
N VAL A 22 -26.29 -2.67 -5.21
CA VAL A 22 -26.86 -3.77 -6.01
C VAL A 22 -27.45 -3.15 -7.27
N ASN A 23 -27.03 -3.62 -8.44
CA ASN A 23 -27.45 -3.11 -9.74
C ASN A 23 -28.19 -4.19 -10.53
N ASN A 24 -29.36 -3.89 -11.08
CA ASN A 24 -30.12 -4.80 -11.95
C ASN A 24 -30.02 -4.48 -13.45
N GLY A 25 -29.06 -3.64 -13.84
CA GLY A 25 -28.90 -3.11 -15.19
C GLY A 25 -29.71 -1.85 -15.50
N VAL A 26 -30.61 -1.42 -14.58
CA VAL A 26 -31.45 -0.23 -14.74
C VAL A 26 -31.31 0.71 -13.55
N VAL A 27 -31.38 0.16 -12.34
CA VAL A 27 -31.33 0.90 -11.07
C VAL A 27 -30.17 0.38 -10.24
N VAL A 28 -29.39 1.31 -9.70
CA VAL A 28 -28.37 1.05 -8.69
C VAL A 28 -28.97 1.38 -7.33
N THR A 29 -29.13 0.37 -6.49
CA THR A 29 -29.69 0.50 -5.13
C THR A 29 -28.57 0.43 -4.11
N PRO A 30 -28.33 1.50 -3.32
CA PRO A 30 -27.42 1.44 -2.18
C PRO A 30 -27.93 0.44 -1.14
N VAL A 31 -27.03 -0.34 -0.55
CA VAL A 31 -27.38 -1.33 0.48
C VAL A 31 -26.47 -1.22 1.70
N THR A 32 -26.96 -1.68 2.84
CA THR A 32 -26.18 -1.73 4.08
C THR A 32 -25.69 -3.16 4.33
N SER A 33 -24.43 -3.31 4.72
CA SER A 33 -23.84 -4.61 5.07
C SER A 33 -24.68 -5.32 6.14
N GLY A 34 -24.97 -6.60 5.94
CA GLY A 34 -25.71 -7.44 6.87
C GLY A 34 -27.22 -7.18 6.92
N VAL A 35 -27.72 -6.19 6.19
CA VAL A 35 -29.15 -5.89 6.11
C VAL A 35 -29.74 -6.55 4.86
N SER A 36 -30.86 -7.25 5.02
CA SER A 36 -31.59 -7.81 3.88
C SER A 36 -32.25 -6.69 3.08
N THR A 37 -32.11 -6.73 1.75
CA THR A 37 -32.70 -5.76 0.83
C THR A 37 -33.67 -6.50 -0.09
N PRO A 38 -34.99 -6.31 0.08
CA PRO A 38 -35.96 -6.94 -0.80
C PRO A 38 -35.83 -6.41 -2.23
N VAL A 39 -35.67 -7.32 -3.18
CA VAL A 39 -35.62 -7.02 -4.61
C VAL A 39 -36.46 -8.04 -5.37
N ALA A 40 -36.88 -7.70 -6.59
CA ALA A 40 -37.61 -8.64 -7.44
C ALA A 40 -36.70 -9.79 -7.90
N ALA A 41 -37.31 -10.86 -8.43
CA ALA A 41 -36.54 -11.88 -9.14
C ALA A 41 -35.87 -11.26 -10.38
N GLY A 42 -34.64 -11.68 -10.67
CA GLY A 42 -33.84 -11.10 -11.75
C GLY A 42 -32.34 -11.30 -11.61
N ASN A 43 -31.58 -10.71 -12.52
CA ASN A 43 -30.13 -10.71 -12.48
C ASN A 43 -29.63 -9.42 -11.84
N TYR A 44 -28.63 -9.57 -10.97
CA TYR A 44 -28.04 -8.48 -10.22
C TYR A 44 -26.53 -8.58 -10.25
N THR A 45 -25.87 -7.43 -10.24
CA THR A 45 -24.44 -7.29 -9.97
C THR A 45 -24.30 -6.51 -8.67
N VAL A 46 -23.63 -7.09 -7.68
CA VAL A 46 -23.21 -6.37 -6.48
C VAL A 46 -21.89 -5.67 -6.76
N SER A 47 -21.75 -4.48 -6.23
CA SER A 47 -20.51 -3.72 -6.34
C SER A 47 -20.30 -2.91 -5.08
N GLU A 48 -19.12 -2.30 -5.01
CA GLU A 48 -18.83 -1.29 -4.03
C GLU A 48 -18.02 -0.17 -4.65
N THR A 49 -18.16 1.01 -4.08
CA THR A 49 -17.19 2.09 -4.23
C THR A 49 -16.46 2.21 -2.91
N GLY A 50 -15.16 1.95 -2.93
CA GLY A 50 -14.30 1.96 -1.74
C GLY A 50 -13.21 3.01 -1.79
N VAL A 51 -12.33 2.92 -0.80
CA VAL A 51 -11.10 3.71 -0.70
C VAL A 51 -9.97 3.08 -1.51
N SER A 52 -8.98 3.89 -1.91
CA SER A 52 -7.75 3.40 -2.52
C SER A 52 -6.96 2.54 -1.53
N GLY A 53 -6.14 1.62 -2.04
CA GLY A 53 -5.25 0.81 -1.19
C GLY A 53 -5.89 -0.46 -0.65
N TYR A 54 -7.10 -0.82 -1.09
CA TYR A 54 -7.76 -2.08 -0.73
C TYR A 54 -8.07 -2.92 -1.97
N GLN A 55 -7.95 -4.24 -1.83
CA GLN A 55 -8.32 -5.21 -2.86
C GLN A 55 -9.64 -5.89 -2.49
N ALA A 56 -10.63 -5.74 -3.37
CA ALA A 56 -11.94 -6.37 -3.23
C ALA A 56 -11.96 -7.81 -3.76
N THR A 57 -12.58 -8.71 -3.02
CA THR A 57 -12.89 -10.09 -3.45
C THR A 57 -14.38 -10.37 -3.25
N PHE A 58 -15.03 -10.84 -4.33
CA PHE A 58 -16.46 -11.19 -4.33
C PHE A 58 -16.67 -12.68 -4.04
N GLY A 59 -17.76 -13.00 -3.34
CA GLY A 59 -18.10 -14.39 -3.04
C GLY A 59 -19.52 -14.61 -2.49
N GLY A 60 -19.68 -15.70 -1.74
CA GLY A 60 -20.98 -16.16 -1.26
C GLY A 60 -21.82 -16.71 -2.41
N ALA A 61 -23.05 -16.21 -2.54
CA ALA A 61 -23.93 -16.55 -3.66
C ALA A 61 -23.58 -15.83 -4.98
N CYS A 62 -22.70 -14.84 -4.94
CA CYS A 62 -22.22 -14.14 -6.13
C CYS A 62 -21.01 -14.87 -6.73
N ASN A 63 -20.83 -14.73 -8.04
CA ASN A 63 -19.60 -15.14 -8.71
C ASN A 63 -18.45 -14.13 -8.46
N VAL A 64 -17.28 -14.41 -9.03
CA VAL A 64 -16.07 -13.57 -8.90
C VAL A 64 -16.22 -12.15 -9.46
N SER A 65 -17.21 -11.93 -10.33
CA SER A 65 -17.56 -10.62 -10.90
C SER A 65 -18.68 -9.93 -10.13
N GLY A 66 -19.12 -10.49 -8.99
CA GLY A 66 -20.21 -9.95 -8.19
C GLY A 66 -21.60 -10.23 -8.75
N GLU A 67 -21.76 -11.14 -9.71
CA GLU A 67 -23.06 -11.42 -10.33
C GLU A 67 -23.83 -12.49 -9.56
N VAL A 68 -25.15 -12.29 -9.45
CA VAL A 68 -26.10 -13.23 -8.84
C VAL A 68 -27.45 -13.19 -9.57
N THR A 69 -28.07 -14.35 -9.75
CA THR A 69 -29.43 -14.48 -10.26
C THR A 69 -30.37 -14.89 -9.13
N LEU A 70 -31.50 -14.21 -8.98
CA LEU A 70 -32.55 -14.49 -8.01
C LEU A 70 -33.80 -15.06 -8.70
N ALA A 71 -34.27 -16.22 -8.24
CA ALA A 71 -35.59 -16.74 -8.55
C ALA A 71 -36.65 -16.20 -7.55
N PRO A 72 -37.95 -16.31 -7.85
CA PRO A 72 -38.99 -15.93 -6.91
C PRO A 72 -38.88 -16.69 -5.58
N GLY A 73 -38.76 -15.95 -4.48
CA GLY A 73 -38.62 -16.51 -3.13
C GLY A 73 -37.18 -16.84 -2.71
N ASP A 74 -36.18 -16.60 -3.57
CA ASP A 74 -34.77 -16.77 -3.19
C ASP A 74 -34.37 -15.77 -2.08
N ASP A 75 -33.57 -16.26 -1.14
CA ASP A 75 -32.78 -15.44 -0.22
C ASP A 75 -31.30 -15.80 -0.42
N LYS A 76 -30.55 -14.90 -1.07
CA LYS A 76 -29.14 -15.11 -1.39
C LYS A 76 -28.27 -14.03 -0.77
N THR A 77 -27.19 -14.46 -0.16
CA THR A 77 -26.19 -13.56 0.42
C THR A 77 -24.92 -13.58 -0.42
N CYS A 78 -24.63 -12.47 -1.07
CA CYS A 78 -23.31 -12.18 -1.62
C CYS A 78 -22.40 -11.57 -0.55
N THR A 79 -21.11 -11.87 -0.65
CA THR A 79 -20.07 -11.28 0.20
C THR A 79 -19.12 -10.43 -0.62
N ILE A 80 -18.64 -9.34 -0.01
CA ILE A 80 -17.43 -8.64 -0.47
C ILE A 80 -16.47 -8.57 0.70
N GLU A 81 -15.23 -9.02 0.48
CA GLU A 81 -14.12 -8.83 1.40
C GLU A 81 -13.17 -7.79 0.82
N ASN A 82 -12.69 -6.86 1.64
CA ASN A 82 -11.60 -5.96 1.25
C ASN A 82 -10.43 -6.16 2.18
N ASN A 83 -9.28 -6.50 1.60
CA ASN A 83 -8.03 -6.54 2.33
C ASN A 83 -7.15 -5.36 1.94
N ASP A 84 -6.52 -4.72 2.92
CA ASP A 84 -5.59 -3.63 2.67
C ASP A 84 -4.34 -4.14 1.93
N LEU A 85 -3.82 -3.31 1.03
CA LEU A 85 -2.57 -3.57 0.33
C LEU A 85 -1.40 -3.04 1.17
N PRO A 86 -0.27 -3.75 1.24
CA PRO A 86 0.89 -3.27 1.97
C PRO A 86 1.47 -2.00 1.33
N ALA A 87 1.95 -1.08 2.17
CA ALA A 87 2.81 -0.01 1.72
C ALA A 87 4.22 -0.51 1.44
N ASN A 88 4.96 0.16 0.55
CA ASN A 88 6.30 -0.27 0.14
C ASN A 88 7.29 0.90 0.07
N ILE A 89 8.50 0.68 0.58
CA ILE A 89 9.62 1.61 0.47
C ILE A 89 10.73 0.93 -0.32
N THR A 90 11.07 1.49 -1.48
CA THR A 90 12.23 1.09 -2.28
C THR A 90 13.38 2.04 -2.03
N LEU A 91 14.60 1.52 -1.85
CA LEU A 91 15.79 2.35 -1.64
C LEU A 91 16.74 2.24 -2.84
N THR A 92 17.23 3.37 -3.31
CA THR A 92 18.26 3.48 -4.36
C THR A 92 19.47 4.21 -3.81
N LYS A 93 20.67 3.70 -4.07
CA LYS A 93 21.91 4.34 -3.63
C LYS A 93 22.58 5.10 -4.77
N ILE A 94 22.97 6.34 -4.50
CA ILE A 94 23.90 7.11 -5.34
C ILE A 94 25.15 7.43 -4.53
N ILE A 95 26.30 7.28 -5.17
CA ILE A 95 27.60 7.63 -4.63
C ILE A 95 28.20 8.71 -5.53
N MET A 96 28.56 9.85 -4.95
CA MET A 96 29.31 10.92 -5.59
C MET A 96 30.76 10.82 -5.11
N ASN A 97 31.68 10.79 -6.07
CA ASN A 97 33.12 10.77 -5.82
C ASN A 97 33.73 12.05 -6.42
N ASP A 98 33.37 13.20 -5.88
CA ASP A 98 33.80 14.52 -6.38
C ASP A 98 35.09 15.02 -5.73
N SER A 99 35.57 14.32 -4.70
CA SER A 99 36.72 14.71 -3.89
C SER A 99 37.83 13.63 -3.83
N GLY A 100 37.87 12.73 -4.83
CA GLY A 100 38.91 11.71 -4.99
C GLY A 100 38.54 10.31 -4.49
N GLY A 101 37.31 10.09 -4.04
CA GLY A 101 36.75 8.81 -3.65
C GLY A 101 36.77 7.77 -4.77
N LEU A 102 36.88 6.49 -4.40
CA LEU A 102 36.99 5.37 -5.34
C LEU A 102 35.87 4.34 -5.20
N ILE A 103 34.98 4.48 -4.22
CA ILE A 103 33.87 3.54 -4.05
C ILE A 103 32.84 3.79 -5.15
N ILE A 104 32.68 2.83 -6.05
CA ILE A 104 31.66 2.86 -7.11
C ILE A 104 30.58 1.80 -6.90
N ASP A 105 30.80 0.87 -5.98
CA ASP A 105 29.87 -0.21 -5.67
C ASP A 105 28.86 0.25 -4.60
N PRO A 106 27.58 0.49 -4.96
CA PRO A 106 26.55 0.90 -4.02
C PRO A 106 26.25 -0.14 -2.94
N THR A 107 26.60 -1.41 -3.14
CA THR A 107 26.36 -2.47 -2.14
C THR A 107 27.24 -2.33 -0.91
N LEU A 108 28.28 -1.50 -0.95
CA LEU A 108 29.14 -1.17 0.19
C LEU A 108 28.51 -0.17 1.18
N PHE A 109 27.33 0.37 0.86
CA PHE A 109 26.51 1.19 1.74
C PHE A 109 25.33 0.38 2.25
N THR A 110 25.19 0.32 3.57
CA THR A 110 24.12 -0.45 4.23
C THR A 110 22.95 0.48 4.53
N MET A 111 21.88 0.36 3.74
CA MET A 111 20.65 1.12 3.92
C MET A 111 19.58 0.24 4.59
N ARG A 112 18.71 0.84 5.40
CA ARG A 112 17.71 0.12 6.18
C ARG A 112 16.37 0.85 6.21
N VAL A 113 15.30 0.07 6.33
CA VAL A 113 13.95 0.54 6.70
C VAL A 113 13.60 -0.14 8.03
N ASP A 114 13.37 0.63 9.09
CA ASP A 114 13.10 0.12 10.45
C ASP A 114 14.12 -0.91 10.94
N GLY A 115 15.39 -0.71 10.61
CA GLY A 115 16.48 -1.61 10.96
C GLY A 115 16.65 -2.81 10.02
N VAL A 116 15.66 -3.12 9.18
CA VAL A 116 15.73 -4.18 8.16
C VAL A 116 16.60 -3.73 7.00
N LEU A 117 17.57 -4.56 6.60
CA LEU A 117 18.45 -4.29 5.46
C LEU A 117 17.65 -4.21 4.15
N VAL A 118 17.82 -3.12 3.41
CA VAL A 118 17.25 -2.94 2.07
C VAL A 118 18.39 -2.56 1.11
N PRO A 119 18.87 -3.52 0.29
CA PRO A 119 19.89 -3.24 -0.73
C PRO A 119 19.43 -2.20 -1.75
N THR A 120 20.37 -1.59 -2.47
CA THR A 120 20.01 -0.69 -3.59
C THR A 120 19.14 -1.41 -4.62
N GLY A 121 18.06 -0.76 -5.05
CA GLY A 121 17.01 -1.34 -5.90
C GLY A 121 16.06 -2.31 -5.18
N GLY A 122 16.29 -2.59 -3.89
CA GLY A 122 15.44 -3.42 -3.06
C GLY A 122 14.21 -2.66 -2.56
N SER A 123 13.11 -3.40 -2.36
CA SER A 123 11.86 -2.91 -1.76
C SER A 123 11.56 -3.67 -0.47
N HIS A 124 11.03 -2.95 0.51
CA HIS A 124 10.53 -3.52 1.76
C HIS A 124 9.08 -3.11 1.99
N ALA A 125 8.24 -4.10 2.28
CA ALA A 125 6.87 -3.86 2.69
C ALA A 125 6.87 -3.34 4.14
N VAL A 126 6.08 -2.30 4.38
CA VAL A 126 5.93 -1.66 5.69
C VAL A 126 4.45 -1.57 6.05
N THR A 127 4.16 -1.52 7.35
CA THR A 127 2.78 -1.36 7.84
C THR A 127 2.25 0.03 7.53
N SER A 128 1.17 0.15 6.79
CA SER A 128 0.55 1.45 6.49
C SER A 128 0.14 2.20 7.76
N ASN A 129 0.01 3.52 7.63
CA ASN A 129 -0.36 4.47 8.69
C ASN A 129 0.56 4.49 9.92
N ALA A 130 1.72 3.82 9.86
CA ALA A 130 2.74 3.86 10.89
C ALA A 130 3.93 4.72 10.46
N SER A 131 4.74 5.16 11.44
CA SER A 131 5.99 5.87 11.19
C SER A 131 7.13 4.90 10.89
N HIS A 132 7.80 5.10 9.76
CA HIS A 132 8.95 4.30 9.32
C HIS A 132 10.20 5.15 9.19
N PHE A 133 11.35 4.61 9.59
CA PHE A 133 12.63 5.29 9.49
C PHE A 133 13.50 4.67 8.40
N ILE A 134 13.94 5.52 7.47
CA ILE A 134 14.99 5.18 6.52
C ILE A 134 16.32 5.57 7.15
N THR A 135 17.23 4.63 7.28
CA THR A 135 18.56 4.85 7.88
C THR A 135 19.64 4.30 6.98
N GLU A 136 20.86 4.80 7.19
CA GLU A 136 22.06 4.29 6.55
C GLU A 136 23.17 4.20 7.59
N ASP A 137 23.85 3.06 7.64
CA ASP A 137 25.00 2.87 8.50
C ASP A 137 26.16 3.77 8.00
N SER A 138 26.91 4.36 8.93
CA SER A 138 28.00 5.27 8.55
C SER A 138 29.08 4.57 7.72
N LYS A 139 29.59 5.28 6.72
CA LYS A 139 30.69 4.82 5.87
C LYS A 139 31.87 5.76 6.02
N VAL A 140 33.01 5.25 6.46
CA VAL A 140 34.23 6.07 6.62
C VAL A 140 34.62 6.71 5.29
N GLY A 141 34.88 8.02 5.33
CA GLY A 141 35.27 8.81 4.16
C GLY A 141 34.10 9.20 3.26
N TYR A 142 32.85 9.05 3.73
CA TYR A 142 31.64 9.46 3.01
C TYR A 142 30.63 10.05 3.99
N HIS A 143 29.88 11.06 3.54
CA HIS A 143 28.77 11.64 4.28
C HIS A 143 27.47 11.62 3.47
N LEU A 144 26.34 11.58 4.19
CA LEU A 144 25.01 11.70 3.61
C LEU A 144 24.76 13.12 3.10
N VAL A 145 24.41 13.22 1.82
CA VAL A 145 24.07 14.49 1.17
C VAL A 145 22.57 14.70 1.15
N SER A 146 21.81 13.68 0.72
CA SER A 146 20.36 13.82 0.59
C SER A 146 19.63 12.48 0.58
N ILE A 147 18.35 12.56 0.96
CA ILE A 147 17.33 11.57 0.64
C ILE A 147 16.32 12.30 -0.24
N THR A 148 16.08 11.79 -1.45
CA THR A 148 15.17 12.41 -2.42
C THR A 148 14.17 11.39 -2.96
N GLY A 149 13.05 11.86 -3.49
CA GLY A 149 11.97 11.03 -4.01
C GLY A 149 10.61 11.52 -3.51
N THR A 150 9.57 11.33 -4.33
CA THR A 150 8.22 11.74 -3.95
C THR A 150 7.75 10.94 -2.73
N GLY A 151 7.39 11.63 -1.66
CA GLY A 151 6.94 11.01 -0.40
C GLY A 151 8.08 10.52 0.50
N CYS A 152 9.34 10.73 0.14
CA CYS A 152 10.48 10.37 0.98
C CYS A 152 10.74 11.39 2.10
N PRO A 153 11.31 10.97 3.23
CA PRO A 153 11.68 11.88 4.31
C PRO A 153 12.86 12.77 3.90
N ALA A 154 12.96 13.96 4.51
CA ALA A 154 14.05 14.89 4.23
C ALA A 154 15.40 14.48 4.87
N SER A 155 15.39 13.57 5.85
CA SER A 155 16.58 13.11 6.56
C SER A 155 16.36 11.72 7.17
N THR A 156 17.43 11.07 7.62
CA THR A 156 17.37 9.79 8.35
C THR A 156 16.75 9.89 9.75
N SER A 157 16.57 11.11 10.27
CA SER A 157 15.94 11.36 11.57
C SER A 157 14.44 11.66 11.47
N THR A 158 13.92 11.79 10.24
CA THR A 158 12.53 12.12 9.99
C THR A 158 11.79 10.86 9.56
N PRO A 159 10.71 10.45 10.25
CA PRO A 159 9.94 9.32 9.81
C PRO A 159 9.14 9.65 8.55
N VAL A 160 8.79 8.62 7.79
CA VAL A 160 7.79 8.67 6.72
C VAL A 160 6.57 7.85 7.14
N VAL A 161 5.39 8.32 6.76
CA VAL A 161 4.13 7.59 6.94
C VAL A 161 3.53 7.36 5.55
N LEU A 162 3.18 6.12 5.25
CA LEU A 162 2.59 5.72 3.98
C LEU A 162 1.16 5.24 4.20
N ASN A 163 0.25 5.62 3.30
CA ASN A 163 -1.11 5.07 3.29
C ASN A 163 -1.13 3.65 2.69
N GLU A 164 -2.27 2.99 2.77
CA GLU A 164 -2.53 1.66 2.21
C GLU A 164 -2.19 1.61 0.72
N GLY A 165 -1.44 0.59 0.31
CA GLY A 165 -1.00 0.39 -1.07
C GLY A 165 -0.04 1.45 -1.63
N GLN A 166 0.38 2.44 -0.84
CA GLN A 166 1.33 3.46 -1.31
C GLN A 166 2.72 2.85 -1.48
N ALA A 167 3.38 3.15 -2.59
CA ALA A 167 4.77 2.78 -2.83
C ALA A 167 5.61 4.04 -3.11
N ILE A 168 6.75 4.18 -2.43
CA ILE A 168 7.71 5.24 -2.65
C ILE A 168 9.07 4.67 -3.04
N THR A 169 9.86 5.45 -3.77
CA THR A 169 11.27 5.15 -4.06
C THR A 169 12.12 6.31 -3.56
N CYS A 170 13.02 6.01 -2.62
CA CYS A 170 13.91 6.99 -2.01
C CYS A 170 15.34 6.78 -2.48
N THR A 171 15.93 7.84 -3.01
CA THR A 171 17.31 7.87 -3.46
C THR A 171 18.19 8.48 -2.37
N ILE A 172 19.07 7.67 -1.79
CA ILE A 172 20.03 8.05 -0.76
C ILE A 172 21.37 8.36 -1.42
N THR A 173 21.79 9.62 -1.35
CA THR A 173 23.02 10.09 -1.99
C THR A 173 24.09 10.38 -0.95
N ASN A 174 25.28 9.78 -1.10
CA ASN A 174 26.47 10.17 -0.34
C ASN A 174 27.51 10.81 -1.24
N SER A 175 28.27 11.75 -0.69
CA SER A 175 29.53 12.23 -1.27
C SER A 175 30.71 11.71 -0.46
N ASP A 176 31.84 11.55 -1.11
CA ASP A 176 33.10 11.32 -0.44
C ASP A 176 33.54 12.55 0.34
N ASP A 177 34.10 12.31 1.53
CA ASP A 177 34.76 13.34 2.31
C ASP A 177 36.13 13.58 1.66
N GLY A 178 36.37 14.79 1.14
CA GLY A 178 37.66 15.12 0.55
C GLY A 178 38.80 14.82 1.52
N GLY A 179 39.79 14.07 1.04
CA GLY A 179 41.00 13.80 1.79
C GLY A 179 41.76 15.11 2.01
N GLY A 180 41.73 15.65 3.22
CA GLY A 180 42.70 16.65 3.64
C GLY A 180 44.10 16.04 3.48
N LEU A 181 44.92 16.63 2.62
CA LEU A 181 46.36 16.40 2.58
C LEU A 181 47.00 16.79 3.93
#